data_AF-A0A7Z9GY48-F1
#
_entry.id   AF-A0A7Z9GY48-F1
#
_cell.length_a   1.000
_cell.length_b   1.000
_cell.length_c   1.000
_cell.angle_alpha   90.00
_cell.angle_beta   90.00
_cell.angle_gamma   90.00
#
_symmetry.space_group_name_H-M   'P 1'
#
loop_
_entity.id
_entity.type
_entity.pdbx_description
1 polymer ?
#
loop_
_entity_poly.entity_id
_entity_poly.type
_entity_poly.pdbx_seq_one_letter_code
_entity_poly.pdbx_strand_id
1 'polypeptide(L)'
;MDTGPVEETTAPWERRFWVLDNPLTLVLPFPVAFPVGSQSSMDISTPRPFSIACSLLSFLASWLTVTSIWAAPPNISAAPATLRVAPASIELSGFNLQQQIQVTLHNQGSFTRDVTRTAQLQLDNENIATVSRTGVVRGKSAGKTMLHITVGNLRAVIPVVTTSPAQDPPLHFQRDILPLLSKLGCNSGGCHGRQTGQNGFKLSVFGFDPQADFDALTKEARGRRLFPADPRLSLLLRKATGSVPHGGGQRMEVNSVDQQIMLTWIEQGTPWGQSDGPVLEKLVIQPQQVLMEPLRSHQLLVSAIYSDGSHRDVTAAASYSSNQSVIADVDDAQQIKTGKHPGEAAITVNYMGKVVATRVLIPRQSRPQQLKQLPVANEIDALVGQKLNSLGLQPSDATKDSIFLRRLYLTTIGTLPTATELTSFLSDPHQDKRRQQIKRVMERPEYTDYWTLKWADVLMLNPEKMGPRGAYEFHHWLRQQIQTNRPYDQWVRELITASGNSGKYGPTNFFRAAPTAEDLTKTVSQAFLGIRMDCAQCHHHPFEKWGQEDFYGLAGFFSGLQRKPLGNDRMLIFHPGHQATKVPLSGQQVPTQPPGGQPPAGLAQGDPRIQLADWM
;
A
#
# COMPACT_ATOMS: atom_id res chain seq x y z
N MET A 1 -7.57 -47.46 -44.18
CA MET A 1 -6.74 -48.42 -44.93
C MET A 1 -5.66 -47.71 -45.72
N ASP A 2 -4.43 -47.61 -45.23
CA ASP A 2 -3.96 -47.40 -43.84
C ASP A 2 -2.44 -47.23 -43.88
N THR A 3 -1.97 -46.02 -43.62
CA THR A 3 -0.56 -45.71 -43.32
C THR A 3 -0.54 -44.57 -42.31
N GLY A 4 0.40 -44.63 -41.36
CA GLY A 4 0.36 -43.80 -40.15
C GLY A 4 0.63 -42.30 -40.37
N PRO A 5 0.31 -41.45 -39.38
CA PRO A 5 0.61 -40.03 -39.43
C PRO A 5 2.11 -39.76 -39.40
N VAL A 6 2.54 -38.71 -40.11
CA VAL A 6 3.91 -38.17 -40.03
C VAL A 6 3.99 -37.19 -38.87
N GLU A 7 5.01 -37.32 -38.02
CA GLU A 7 5.28 -36.35 -36.96
C GLU A 7 5.91 -35.06 -37.54
N GLU A 8 5.12 -33.99 -37.66
CA GLU A 8 5.62 -32.68 -38.06
C GLU A 8 5.90 -31.81 -36.82
N THR A 9 7.18 -31.66 -36.48
CA THR A 9 7.67 -31.08 -35.22
C THR A 9 7.58 -29.54 -35.18
N THR A 10 6.36 -29.02 -35.08
CA THR A 10 6.10 -27.58 -34.91
C THR A 10 6.33 -27.12 -33.46
N ALA A 11 7.42 -26.39 -33.23
CA ALA A 11 7.75 -25.85 -31.90
C ALA A 11 6.88 -24.63 -31.54
N PRO A 12 6.15 -24.61 -30.40
CA PRO A 12 5.35 -23.48 -29.99
C PRO A 12 6.22 -22.33 -29.44
N TRP A 13 6.00 -21.13 -29.96
CA TRP A 13 6.70 -19.90 -29.62
C TRP A 13 6.04 -19.16 -28.45
N GLU A 14 6.32 -19.55 -27.20
CA GLU A 14 5.65 -18.92 -26.04
C GLU A 14 6.39 -17.70 -25.47
N ARG A 15 5.87 -16.54 -25.84
CA ARG A 15 5.82 -15.24 -25.14
C ARG A 15 6.61 -15.13 -23.82
N ARG A 16 7.83 -14.58 -23.88
CA ARG A 16 8.51 -14.05 -22.69
C ARG A 16 7.97 -12.66 -22.35
N PHE A 17 7.29 -12.53 -21.22
CA PHE A 17 6.97 -11.22 -20.62
C PHE A 17 8.25 -10.57 -20.08
N TRP A 18 8.48 -9.29 -20.43
CA TRP A 18 9.59 -8.52 -19.89
C TRP A 18 9.22 -7.91 -18.53
N VAL A 19 9.57 -8.61 -17.45
CA VAL A 19 9.62 -8.01 -16.11
C VAL A 19 10.87 -7.12 -16.03
N LEU A 20 10.69 -5.84 -15.73
CA LEU A 20 11.79 -4.88 -15.51
C LEU A 20 12.36 -5.04 -14.11
N ASP A 21 13.15 -6.08 -13.90
CA ASP A 21 13.83 -6.36 -12.63
C ASP A 21 15.19 -5.65 -12.49
N ASN A 22 15.62 -5.47 -11.24
CA ASN A 22 16.83 -4.71 -10.90
C ASN A 22 18.14 -5.44 -11.30
N PRO A 23 19.23 -4.71 -11.58
CA PRO A 23 20.52 -5.32 -11.93
C PRO A 23 21.16 -6.00 -10.71
N LEU A 24 21.17 -7.34 -10.72
CA LEU A 24 21.90 -8.14 -9.74
C LEU A 24 23.41 -8.12 -9.99
N THR A 25 24.19 -8.09 -8.91
CA THR A 25 25.65 -8.25 -8.91
C THR A 25 26.02 -9.66 -9.33
N LEU A 26 26.88 -9.81 -10.34
CA LEU A 26 27.44 -11.12 -10.70
C LEU A 26 28.43 -11.59 -9.64
N VAL A 27 28.20 -12.79 -9.08
CA VAL A 27 29.14 -13.49 -8.20
C VAL A 27 29.52 -14.80 -8.88
N LEU A 28 30.81 -14.98 -9.17
CA LEU A 28 31.36 -16.24 -9.69
C LEU A 28 31.80 -17.14 -8.53
N PRO A 29 31.60 -18.47 -8.61
CA PRO A 29 32.04 -19.40 -7.57
C PRO A 29 33.53 -19.71 -7.67
N PHE A 30 34.18 -19.87 -6.52
CA PHE A 30 35.47 -20.56 -6.37
C PHE A 30 35.33 -21.69 -5.33
N PRO A 31 35.96 -22.86 -5.53
CA PRO A 31 35.86 -24.00 -4.61
C PRO A 31 36.76 -23.85 -3.38
N VAL A 32 36.49 -24.67 -2.36
CA VAL A 32 37.22 -24.66 -1.07
C VAL A 32 38.17 -25.86 -0.96
N ALA A 33 39.43 -25.59 -0.58
CA ALA A 33 40.34 -26.58 0.00
C ALA A 33 41.33 -25.90 0.97
N PHE A 34 41.78 -26.65 1.97
CA PHE A 34 42.70 -26.30 3.07
C PHE A 34 43.74 -27.45 3.21
N PRO A 35 44.81 -27.38 4.04
CA PRO A 35 45.44 -26.27 4.77
C PRO A 35 47.00 -26.26 4.62
N VAL A 36 47.70 -25.66 5.61
CA VAL A 36 49.11 -25.85 6.08
C VAL A 36 50.04 -24.64 5.83
N GLY A 37 50.82 -24.22 6.85
CA GLY A 37 51.96 -23.30 6.67
C GLY A 37 52.27 -22.30 7.81
N SER A 38 52.85 -22.79 8.90
CA SER A 38 53.66 -22.09 9.92
C SER A 38 54.23 -20.67 9.70
N GLN A 39 54.23 -19.87 10.79
CA GLN A 39 55.27 -18.86 11.17
C GLN A 39 55.37 -17.57 10.31
N SER A 40 55.87 -16.42 10.78
CA SER A 40 56.42 -16.02 12.10
C SER A 40 56.21 -14.51 12.38
N SER A 41 56.48 -14.11 13.63
CA SER A 41 56.56 -12.74 14.17
C SER A 41 57.22 -11.66 13.29
N MET A 42 56.78 -10.40 13.43
CA MET A 42 57.55 -9.40 14.21
C MET A 42 56.70 -8.18 14.61
N ASP A 43 57.12 -7.54 15.70
CA ASP A 43 56.58 -6.29 16.27
C ASP A 43 57.47 -5.10 15.83
N ILE A 44 57.04 -3.85 16.07
CA ILE A 44 57.86 -2.67 16.49
C ILE A 44 57.09 -1.34 16.32
N SER A 45 57.33 -0.45 17.28
CA SER A 45 56.64 0.81 17.55
C SER A 45 57.07 2.02 16.70
N THR A 46 56.29 3.11 16.80
CA THR A 46 56.67 4.48 16.40
C THR A 46 57.86 5.02 17.20
N PRO A 47 58.53 6.10 16.74
CA PRO A 47 58.30 7.39 17.41
C PRO A 47 58.22 8.62 16.47
N ARG A 48 57.97 9.80 17.07
CA ARG A 48 58.01 11.17 16.50
C ARG A 48 59.29 11.91 16.99
N PRO A 49 59.46 13.25 16.77
CA PRO A 49 59.64 13.99 15.51
C PRO A 49 60.90 14.90 15.57
N PHE A 50 61.20 15.69 14.53
CA PHE A 50 61.99 16.93 14.66
C PHE A 50 61.57 18.01 13.64
N SER A 51 61.95 19.28 13.85
CA SER A 51 61.43 20.43 13.10
C SER A 51 62.43 21.58 12.92
N ILE A 52 62.48 22.17 11.72
CA ILE A 52 63.03 23.51 11.36
C ILE A 52 62.15 23.98 10.17
N ALA A 53 61.34 25.07 10.18
CA ALA A 53 61.60 26.52 10.37
C ALA A 53 62.24 27.19 9.11
N CYS A 54 61.96 28.45 8.70
CA CYS A 54 60.99 29.47 9.13
C CYS A 54 60.78 30.58 8.05
N SER A 55 60.02 31.64 8.40
CA SER A 55 59.94 33.00 7.79
C SER A 55 58.78 33.26 6.81
N LEU A 56 58.15 34.45 6.68
CA LEU A 56 58.01 35.74 7.43
C LEU A 56 56.88 36.54 6.67
N LEU A 57 56.14 37.58 7.10
CA LEU A 57 56.00 38.48 8.28
C LEU A 57 54.49 38.60 8.65
N SER A 58 54.07 38.65 9.92
CA SER A 58 53.81 39.83 10.81
C SER A 58 52.64 40.78 10.46
N PHE A 59 51.66 40.88 11.37
CA PHE A 59 51.24 42.16 12.01
C PHE A 59 50.50 41.90 13.35
N LEU A 60 50.33 42.94 14.17
CA LEU A 60 49.90 42.86 15.59
C LEU A 60 48.37 42.80 15.79
N ALA A 61 47.95 42.16 16.89
CA ALA A 61 46.75 42.51 17.66
C ALA A 61 46.96 42.16 19.16
N SER A 62 46.41 42.97 20.06
CA SER A 62 46.67 42.89 21.51
C SER A 62 45.83 41.83 22.25
N TRP A 63 46.31 41.40 23.42
CA TRP A 63 45.57 40.47 24.29
C TRP A 63 44.26 41.04 24.84
N LEU A 64 43.20 40.25 24.74
CA LEU A 64 42.07 40.26 25.67
C LEU A 64 41.89 38.82 26.19
N THR A 65 41.81 38.66 27.51
CA THR A 65 41.78 37.35 28.15
C THR A 65 40.40 36.68 28.02
N VAL A 66 40.13 36.08 26.88
CA VAL A 66 39.03 35.13 26.74
C VAL A 66 39.44 33.83 27.44
N THR A 67 39.03 33.68 28.70
CA THR A 67 39.02 32.36 29.35
C THR A 67 38.06 31.47 28.59
N SER A 68 38.61 30.61 27.73
CA SER A 68 37.86 29.62 26.96
C SER A 68 37.35 28.53 27.90
N ILE A 69 36.23 28.83 28.56
CA ILE A 69 35.39 27.84 29.23
C ILE A 69 35.04 26.81 28.17
N TRP A 70 35.67 25.63 28.26
CA TRP A 70 35.20 24.44 27.59
C TRP A 70 33.87 24.06 28.25
N ALA A 71 32.80 24.68 27.76
CA ALA A 71 31.47 24.16 27.96
C ALA A 71 31.49 22.73 27.41
N ALA A 72 31.42 21.75 28.31
CA ALA A 72 31.15 20.37 27.90
C ALA A 72 29.94 20.40 26.95
N PRO A 73 29.95 19.63 25.86
CA PRO A 73 28.82 19.60 24.93
C PRO A 73 27.55 19.37 25.78
N PRO A 74 26.51 20.21 25.63
CA PRO A 74 25.41 20.24 26.59
C PRO A 74 24.88 18.83 26.73
N ASN A 75 25.00 18.27 27.94
CA ASN A 75 24.50 16.94 28.23
C ASN A 75 23.04 16.94 27.79
N ILE A 76 22.74 16.17 26.74
CA ILE A 76 21.38 16.00 26.25
C ILE A 76 20.68 15.11 27.27
N SER A 77 20.31 15.73 28.39
CA SER A 77 19.44 15.17 29.40
C SER A 77 18.18 14.77 28.66
N ALA A 78 17.99 13.47 28.49
CA ALA A 78 16.92 12.93 27.68
C ALA A 78 15.60 13.44 28.26
N ALA A 79 14.93 14.34 27.54
CA ALA A 79 13.69 14.96 27.99
C ALA A 79 12.73 13.86 28.46
N PRO A 80 12.13 13.99 29.66
CA PRO A 80 11.50 12.88 30.36
C PRO A 80 10.45 12.21 29.47
N ALA A 81 10.54 10.88 29.38
CA ALA A 81 9.69 10.07 28.52
C ALA A 81 8.21 10.38 28.80
N THR A 82 7.48 10.84 27.79
CA THR A 82 6.06 11.13 27.94
C THR A 82 5.25 9.86 27.74
N LEU A 83 4.49 9.48 28.77
CA LEU A 83 3.53 8.37 28.71
C LEU A 83 2.32 8.82 27.88
N ARG A 84 1.92 8.01 26.90
CA ARG A 84 0.65 8.15 26.19
C ARG A 84 -0.15 6.86 26.30
N VAL A 85 -1.47 7.02 26.33
CA VAL A 85 -2.44 5.92 26.31
C VAL A 85 -3.45 6.21 25.22
N ALA A 86 -3.76 5.19 24.42
CA ALA A 86 -4.80 5.23 23.40
C ALA A 86 -5.72 4.00 23.56
N PRO A 87 -7.04 4.14 23.36
CA PRO A 87 -7.79 5.41 23.33
C PRO A 87 -7.71 6.15 24.69
N ALA A 88 -8.09 7.44 24.69
CA ALA A 88 -8.05 8.30 25.89
C ALA A 88 -9.25 8.07 26.84
N SER A 89 -10.28 7.38 26.37
CA SER A 89 -11.45 6.88 27.09
C SER A 89 -11.87 5.55 26.48
N ILE A 90 -12.60 4.73 27.22
CA ILE A 90 -13.14 3.45 26.75
C ILE A 90 -14.65 3.43 26.96
N GLU A 91 -15.39 3.09 25.91
CA GLU A 91 -16.83 2.89 25.94
C GLU A 91 -17.13 1.51 25.34
N LEU A 92 -17.80 0.65 26.10
CA LEU A 92 -18.06 -0.75 25.75
C LEU A 92 -19.57 -1.00 25.68
N SER A 93 -20.07 -1.25 24.47
CA SER A 93 -21.49 -1.49 24.18
C SER A 93 -21.69 -2.42 22.97
N GLY A 94 -22.84 -3.10 22.91
CA GLY A 94 -23.04 -4.21 21.97
C GLY A 94 -22.13 -5.40 22.27
N PHE A 95 -22.21 -6.47 21.48
CA PHE A 95 -21.37 -7.67 21.66
C PHE A 95 -19.86 -7.42 21.72
N ASN A 96 -19.39 -6.28 21.20
CA ASN A 96 -17.99 -5.89 21.28
C ASN A 96 -17.67 -5.23 22.62
N LEU A 97 -18.00 -5.91 23.73
CA LEU A 97 -17.63 -5.55 25.09
C LEU A 97 -16.13 -5.72 25.37
N GLN A 98 -15.27 -5.39 24.41
CA GLN A 98 -13.83 -5.33 24.58
C GLN A 98 -13.21 -4.15 23.81
N GLN A 99 -12.17 -3.55 24.40
CA GLN A 99 -11.34 -2.52 23.79
C GLN A 99 -9.88 -2.78 24.18
N GLN A 100 -9.03 -2.93 23.18
CA GLN A 100 -7.59 -2.94 23.37
C GLN A 100 -7.08 -1.51 23.64
N ILE A 101 -6.18 -1.37 24.60
CA ILE A 101 -5.38 -0.16 24.80
C ILE A 101 -3.98 -0.34 24.23
N GLN A 102 -3.33 0.78 23.93
CA GLN A 102 -1.92 0.89 23.60
C GLN A 102 -1.31 1.92 24.55
N VAL A 103 -0.23 1.54 25.23
CA VAL A 103 0.54 2.40 26.13
C VAL A 103 1.94 2.59 25.54
N THR A 104 2.29 3.82 25.21
CA THR A 104 3.59 4.14 24.60
C THR A 104 4.40 5.11 25.45
N LEU A 105 5.72 4.96 25.42
CA LEU A 105 6.66 5.99 25.82
C LEU A 105 7.13 6.74 24.56
N HIS A 106 6.93 8.05 24.56
CA HIS A 106 7.46 8.97 23.57
C HIS A 106 8.59 9.79 24.16
N ASN A 107 9.80 9.56 23.64
CA ASN A 107 10.98 10.39 23.86
C ASN A 107 11.07 11.42 22.72
N GLN A 108 11.53 12.64 22.98
CA GLN A 108 11.60 13.64 21.92
C GLN A 108 12.57 13.22 20.79
N GLY A 109 12.13 13.37 19.54
CA GLY A 109 12.90 13.05 18.33
C GLY A 109 13.31 11.59 18.14
N SER A 110 12.79 10.64 18.94
CA SER A 110 13.28 9.27 19.02
C SER A 110 12.16 8.21 19.02
N PHE A 111 12.55 6.93 19.00
CA PHE A 111 11.66 5.78 18.82
C PHE A 111 10.43 5.79 19.73
N THR A 112 9.28 5.38 19.19
CA THR A 112 8.09 5.11 20.01
C THR A 112 8.21 3.71 20.58
N ARG A 113 8.23 3.60 21.92
CA ARG A 113 8.31 2.30 22.59
C ARG A 113 6.95 1.91 23.14
N ASP A 114 6.36 0.86 22.58
CA ASP A 114 5.25 0.13 23.20
C ASP A 114 5.71 -0.44 24.55
N VAL A 115 4.96 -0.13 25.59
CA VAL A 115 5.14 -0.62 26.96
C VAL A 115 3.86 -1.25 27.52
N THR A 116 2.83 -1.48 26.69
CA THR A 116 1.50 -1.97 27.10
C THR A 116 1.58 -3.24 27.93
N ARG A 117 2.37 -4.22 27.48
CA ARG A 117 2.56 -5.52 28.16
C ARG A 117 3.53 -5.47 29.36
N THR A 118 4.09 -4.30 29.66
CA THR A 118 4.96 -4.02 30.82
C THR A 118 4.38 -2.98 31.78
N ALA A 119 3.25 -2.37 31.44
CA ALA A 119 2.53 -1.44 32.30
C ALA A 119 1.78 -2.21 33.40
N GLN A 120 1.70 -1.61 34.58
CA GLN A 120 0.76 -2.04 35.61
C GLN A 120 -0.61 -1.46 35.26
N LEU A 121 -1.61 -2.33 35.12
CA LEU A 121 -2.98 -1.99 34.72
C LEU A 121 -3.93 -2.41 35.85
N GLN A 122 -4.72 -1.47 36.38
CA GLN A 122 -5.66 -1.72 37.48
C GLN A 122 -6.95 -0.93 37.28
N LEU A 123 -8.10 -1.58 37.50
CA LEU A 123 -9.42 -0.92 37.49
C LEU A 123 -9.86 -0.60 38.92
N ASP A 124 -10.58 0.51 39.13
CA ASP A 124 -11.21 0.82 40.43
C ASP A 124 -12.25 -0.24 40.83
N ASN A 125 -12.99 -0.78 39.86
CA ASN A 125 -14.07 -1.74 40.11
C ASN A 125 -14.09 -2.87 39.06
N GLU A 126 -13.53 -4.02 39.45
CA GLU A 126 -13.47 -5.21 38.60
C GLU A 126 -14.82 -5.92 38.37
N ASN A 127 -15.93 -5.46 38.96
CA ASN A 127 -17.27 -5.99 38.65
C ASN A 127 -17.87 -5.35 37.39
N ILE A 128 -17.41 -4.15 37.03
CA ILE A 128 -17.87 -3.38 35.87
C ILE A 128 -17.11 -3.85 34.62
N ALA A 129 -15.79 -4.00 34.72
CA ALA A 129 -14.91 -4.47 33.65
C ALA A 129 -13.74 -5.30 34.19
N THR A 130 -12.98 -5.96 33.33
CA THR A 130 -11.64 -6.51 33.63
C THR A 130 -10.60 -6.00 32.63
N VAL A 131 -9.32 -6.10 32.96
CA VAL A 131 -8.21 -5.76 32.05
C VAL A 131 -7.20 -6.91 31.99
N SER A 132 -6.80 -7.30 30.78
CA SER A 132 -5.78 -8.33 30.58
C SER A 132 -4.35 -7.78 30.68
N ARG A 133 -3.37 -8.66 30.94
CA ARG A 133 -1.93 -8.35 30.81
C ARG A 133 -1.49 -8.00 29.37
N THR A 134 -2.37 -8.17 28.38
CA THR A 134 -2.14 -7.77 26.98
C THR A 134 -2.79 -6.42 26.64
N GLY A 135 -3.37 -5.72 27.62
CA GLY A 135 -4.03 -4.43 27.40
C GLY A 135 -5.44 -4.54 26.82
N VAL A 136 -6.14 -5.67 26.95
CA VAL A 136 -7.55 -5.80 26.52
C VAL A 136 -8.46 -5.58 27.72
N VAL A 137 -9.21 -4.48 27.71
CA VAL A 137 -10.29 -4.21 28.67
C VAL A 137 -11.55 -4.91 28.19
N ARG A 138 -12.31 -5.55 29.09
CA ARG A 138 -13.59 -6.22 28.78
C ARG A 138 -14.70 -5.85 29.75
N GLY A 139 -15.90 -5.62 29.23
CA GLY A 139 -17.10 -5.34 30.03
C GLY A 139 -17.64 -6.59 30.72
N LYS A 140 -18.25 -6.40 31.90
CA LYS A 140 -18.96 -7.43 32.68
C LYS A 140 -20.39 -7.01 33.00
N SER A 141 -20.57 -5.77 33.46
CA SER A 141 -21.86 -5.21 33.88
C SER A 141 -21.90 -3.71 33.58
N ALA A 142 -23.10 -3.13 33.50
CA ALA A 142 -23.26 -1.71 33.18
C ALA A 142 -22.71 -0.80 34.31
N GLY A 143 -21.95 0.23 33.95
CA GLY A 143 -21.38 1.15 34.94
C GLY A 143 -20.26 2.05 34.42
N LYS A 144 -19.53 2.65 35.36
CA LYS A 144 -18.34 3.47 35.12
C LYS A 144 -17.24 3.10 36.12
N THR A 145 -16.00 2.98 35.65
CA THR A 145 -14.79 2.73 36.46
C THR A 145 -13.61 3.44 35.81
N MET A 146 -12.57 3.80 36.56
CA MET A 146 -11.32 4.25 35.92
C MET A 146 -10.38 3.07 35.72
N LEU A 147 -9.55 3.15 34.67
CA LEU A 147 -8.37 2.31 34.47
C LEU A 147 -7.13 3.15 34.78
N HIS A 148 -6.33 2.70 35.75
CA HIS A 148 -5.04 3.26 36.09
C HIS A 148 -3.94 2.51 35.34
N ILE A 149 -3.02 3.26 34.74
CA ILE A 149 -1.86 2.77 33.98
C ILE A 149 -0.61 3.35 34.63
N THR A 150 0.29 2.48 35.12
CA THR A 150 1.58 2.90 35.71
C THR A 150 2.77 2.26 35.00
N VAL A 151 3.76 3.07 34.64
CA VAL A 151 5.03 2.66 34.00
C VAL A 151 6.18 3.32 34.74
N GLY A 152 6.74 2.60 35.73
CA GLY A 152 7.71 3.17 36.67
C GLY A 152 7.07 4.32 37.46
N ASN A 153 7.66 5.51 37.35
CA ASN A 153 7.13 6.72 38.01
C ASN A 153 6.05 7.43 37.19
N LEU A 154 5.84 7.06 35.93
CA LEU A 154 4.83 7.67 35.05
C LEU A 154 3.47 7.04 35.28
N ARG A 155 2.42 7.86 35.32
CA ARG A 155 1.03 7.43 35.53
C ARG A 155 0.09 8.08 34.51
N ALA A 156 -0.91 7.35 34.10
CA ALA A 156 -2.07 7.83 33.35
C ALA A 156 -3.34 7.16 33.90
N VAL A 157 -4.48 7.83 33.77
CA VAL A 157 -5.79 7.30 34.18
C VAL A 157 -6.78 7.61 33.06
N ILE A 158 -7.53 6.61 32.60
CA ILE A 158 -8.57 6.78 31.58
C ILE A 158 -9.93 6.27 32.08
N PRO A 159 -11.06 6.92 31.75
CA PRO A 159 -12.38 6.44 32.11
C PRO A 159 -12.80 5.24 31.25
N VAL A 160 -13.50 4.29 31.87
CA VAL A 160 -14.13 3.13 31.24
C VAL A 160 -15.63 3.15 31.55
N VAL A 161 -16.45 3.08 30.51
CA VAL A 161 -17.92 3.03 30.58
C VAL A 161 -18.40 1.74 29.92
N THR A 162 -19.39 1.09 30.51
CA THR A 162 -19.98 -0.17 30.02
C THR A 162 -21.51 -0.09 30.01
N THR A 163 -22.15 -0.64 28.98
CA THR A 163 -23.60 -0.91 28.96
C THR A 163 -23.92 -2.32 29.46
N SER A 164 -25.21 -2.68 29.52
CA SER A 164 -25.64 -4.01 29.96
C SER A 164 -25.68 -5.00 28.78
N PRO A 165 -25.08 -6.19 28.86
CA PRO A 165 -25.15 -7.20 27.80
C PRO A 165 -26.59 -7.63 27.47
N ALA A 166 -27.52 -7.50 28.43
CA ALA A 166 -28.93 -7.83 28.27
C ALA A 166 -29.72 -6.81 27.43
N GLN A 167 -29.07 -5.76 26.92
CA GLN A 167 -29.66 -4.75 26.03
C GLN A 167 -29.07 -4.80 24.60
N ASP A 168 -28.16 -5.74 24.33
CA ASP A 168 -27.51 -5.84 23.02
C ASP A 168 -28.49 -6.41 21.96
N PRO A 169 -28.57 -5.84 20.74
CA PRO A 169 -29.37 -6.39 19.64
C PRO A 169 -28.75 -7.70 19.13
N PRO A 170 -29.48 -8.59 18.41
CA PRO A 170 -28.92 -9.84 17.86
C PRO A 170 -27.71 -9.66 16.93
N LEU A 171 -26.88 -10.70 16.78
CA LEU A 171 -25.69 -10.68 15.92
C LEU A 171 -26.10 -10.44 14.46
N HIS A 172 -25.36 -9.57 13.77
CA HIS A 172 -25.65 -9.24 12.37
C HIS A 172 -24.60 -9.89 11.47
N PHE A 173 -25.04 -10.73 10.52
CA PHE A 173 -24.17 -11.53 9.66
C PHE A 173 -23.04 -10.70 9.02
N GLN A 174 -23.38 -9.62 8.31
CA GLN A 174 -22.40 -8.78 7.59
C GLN A 174 -21.42 -8.05 8.53
N ARG A 175 -21.85 -7.69 9.75
CA ARG A 175 -21.08 -6.89 10.72
C ARG A 175 -20.23 -7.73 11.68
N ASP A 176 -20.69 -8.94 12.01
CA ASP A 176 -20.14 -9.76 13.10
C ASP A 176 -19.59 -11.12 12.63
N ILE A 177 -20.15 -11.71 11.56
CA ILE A 177 -19.79 -13.06 11.09
C ILE A 177 -18.94 -13.01 9.83
N LEU A 178 -19.31 -12.18 8.86
CA LEU A 178 -18.56 -12.02 7.62
C LEU A 178 -17.12 -11.50 7.81
N PRO A 179 -16.83 -10.55 8.72
CA PRO A 179 -15.45 -10.12 8.96
C PRO A 179 -14.62 -11.22 9.62
N LEU A 180 -15.26 -12.04 10.47
CA LEU A 180 -14.62 -13.21 11.08
C LEU A 180 -14.26 -14.25 10.02
N LEU A 181 -15.11 -14.52 9.04
CA LEU A 181 -14.78 -15.40 7.90
C LEU A 181 -13.59 -14.87 7.08
N SER A 182 -13.45 -13.55 6.96
CA SER A 182 -12.28 -12.90 6.33
C SER A 182 -11.02 -12.98 7.19
N LYS A 183 -11.11 -12.71 8.50
CA LYS A 183 -10.01 -12.85 9.48
C LYS A 183 -9.41 -14.25 9.44
N LEU A 184 -10.26 -15.28 9.48
CA LEU A 184 -9.84 -16.68 9.48
C LEU A 184 -9.45 -17.21 8.09
N GLY A 185 -9.48 -16.35 7.06
CA GLY A 185 -9.11 -16.67 5.69
C GLY A 185 -10.07 -17.62 4.96
N CYS A 186 -11.23 -17.94 5.54
CA CYS A 186 -12.19 -18.89 4.98
C CYS A 186 -12.69 -18.47 3.60
N ASN A 187 -12.98 -17.18 3.42
CA ASN A 187 -13.42 -16.58 2.16
C ASN A 187 -12.27 -15.95 1.33
N SER A 188 -11.01 -16.34 1.61
CA SER A 188 -9.87 -15.94 0.78
C SER A 188 -9.86 -16.68 -0.56
N GLY A 189 -9.19 -16.10 -1.57
CA GLY A 189 -9.06 -16.71 -2.91
C GLY A 189 -8.31 -18.05 -2.94
N GLY A 190 -7.59 -18.40 -1.87
CA GLY A 190 -6.94 -19.70 -1.68
C GLY A 190 -7.80 -20.74 -0.93
N CYS A 191 -9.03 -20.38 -0.53
CA CYS A 191 -9.98 -21.25 0.18
C CYS A 191 -11.36 -21.15 -0.50
N HIS A 192 -12.45 -20.93 0.24
CA HIS A 192 -13.80 -20.93 -0.32
C HIS A 192 -14.11 -19.67 -1.17
N GLY A 193 -13.32 -18.60 -1.02
CA GLY A 193 -13.39 -17.40 -1.86
C GLY A 193 -12.80 -17.56 -3.26
N ARG A 194 -12.28 -18.74 -3.62
CA ARG A 194 -11.87 -19.03 -5.01
C ARG A 194 -13.09 -18.93 -5.94
N GLN A 195 -12.88 -18.53 -7.20
CA GLN A 195 -13.97 -18.37 -8.19
C GLN A 195 -14.87 -19.62 -8.33
N THR A 196 -14.30 -20.81 -8.19
CA THR A 196 -14.96 -22.13 -8.22
C THR A 196 -15.57 -22.58 -6.88
N GLY A 197 -15.30 -21.87 -5.80
CA GLY A 197 -15.34 -22.42 -4.44
C GLY A 197 -14.36 -23.58 -4.25
N GLN A 198 -14.53 -24.31 -3.16
CA GLN A 198 -13.79 -25.53 -2.82
C GLN A 198 -14.77 -26.61 -2.32
N ASN A 199 -14.71 -27.82 -2.88
CA ASN A 199 -15.53 -28.98 -2.51
C ASN A 199 -17.05 -28.71 -2.48
N GLY A 200 -17.56 -27.92 -3.44
CA GLY A 200 -18.98 -27.55 -3.50
C GLY A 200 -19.43 -26.58 -2.40
N PHE A 201 -18.50 -25.89 -1.73
CA PHE A 201 -18.77 -24.73 -0.88
C PHE A 201 -17.99 -23.53 -1.41
N LYS A 202 -18.72 -22.48 -1.79
CA LYS A 202 -18.17 -21.21 -2.28
C LYS A 202 -18.57 -20.09 -1.32
N LEU A 203 -17.67 -19.13 -1.16
CA LEU A 203 -17.91 -17.84 -0.54
C LEU A 203 -17.51 -16.74 -1.54
N SER A 204 -17.98 -15.52 -1.33
CA SER A 204 -17.54 -14.32 -2.04
C SER A 204 -16.14 -13.94 -1.57
N VAL A 205 -15.24 -13.55 -2.49
CA VAL A 205 -13.84 -13.31 -2.12
C VAL A 205 -13.72 -12.09 -1.19
N PHE A 206 -13.17 -12.31 0.01
CA PHE A 206 -13.09 -11.33 1.11
C PHE A 206 -14.43 -10.79 1.63
N GLY A 207 -15.58 -11.37 1.24
CA GLY A 207 -16.91 -10.93 1.69
C GLY A 207 -17.53 -9.80 0.86
N PHE A 208 -17.27 -9.74 -0.45
CA PHE A 208 -17.85 -8.72 -1.34
C PHE A 208 -19.36 -8.90 -1.60
N ASP A 209 -19.90 -10.10 -1.43
CA ASP A 209 -21.34 -10.41 -1.55
C ASP A 209 -21.85 -11.11 -0.28
N PRO A 210 -22.30 -10.33 0.73
CA PRO A 210 -22.79 -10.86 1.99
C PRO A 210 -24.02 -11.76 1.84
N GLN A 211 -24.88 -11.53 0.84
CA GLN A 211 -26.10 -12.31 0.67
C GLN A 211 -25.79 -13.71 0.10
N ALA A 212 -24.90 -13.79 -0.89
CA ALA A 212 -24.39 -15.06 -1.37
C ALA A 212 -23.67 -15.85 -0.27
N ASP A 213 -22.88 -15.17 0.59
CA ASP A 213 -22.19 -15.80 1.71
C ASP A 213 -23.15 -16.35 2.78
N PHE A 214 -24.19 -15.60 3.13
CA PHE A 214 -25.23 -16.07 4.06
C PHE A 214 -26.00 -17.26 3.48
N ASP A 215 -26.38 -17.20 2.20
CA ASP A 215 -27.11 -18.27 1.52
C ASP A 215 -26.25 -19.54 1.37
N ALA A 216 -24.96 -19.37 1.08
CA ALA A 216 -23.99 -20.46 1.06
C ALA A 216 -23.79 -21.11 2.45
N LEU A 217 -23.93 -20.37 3.55
CA LEU A 217 -23.83 -20.94 4.90
C LEU A 217 -25.13 -21.59 5.37
N THR A 218 -26.28 -20.97 5.10
CA THR A 218 -27.57 -21.31 5.73
C THR A 218 -28.51 -22.15 4.85
N LYS A 219 -28.57 -21.89 3.54
CA LYS A 219 -29.57 -22.48 2.62
C LYS A 219 -28.98 -23.58 1.73
N GLU A 220 -27.80 -23.34 1.17
CA GLU A 220 -27.14 -24.25 0.25
C GLU A 220 -26.91 -25.67 0.83
N ALA A 221 -26.66 -26.63 -0.06
CA ALA A 221 -26.30 -28.01 0.29
C ALA A 221 -27.31 -28.70 1.23
N ARG A 222 -28.57 -28.23 1.26
CA ARG A 222 -29.65 -28.63 2.18
C ARG A 222 -29.32 -28.31 3.65
N GLY A 223 -28.78 -27.11 3.92
CA GLY A 223 -28.49 -26.61 5.27
C GLY A 223 -27.36 -27.33 6.03
N ARG A 224 -26.79 -28.41 5.48
CA ARG A 224 -25.84 -29.35 6.15
C ARG A 224 -24.59 -28.73 6.80
N ARG A 225 -24.30 -27.45 6.56
CA ARG A 225 -23.16 -26.72 7.16
C ARG A 225 -23.43 -26.33 8.62
N LEU A 226 -24.70 -26.19 8.99
CA LEU A 226 -25.16 -25.76 10.31
C LEU A 226 -26.11 -26.80 10.90
N PHE A 227 -26.19 -26.88 12.24
CA PHE A 227 -27.11 -27.77 12.93
C PHE A 227 -27.78 -27.04 14.11
N PRO A 228 -28.89 -26.31 13.89
CA PRO A 228 -29.49 -25.47 14.94
C PRO A 228 -29.97 -26.21 16.19
N ALA A 229 -30.22 -27.53 16.10
CA ALA A 229 -30.64 -28.35 17.24
C ALA A 229 -29.50 -28.70 18.23
N ASP A 230 -28.25 -28.72 17.76
CA ASP A 230 -27.05 -28.64 18.60
C ASP A 230 -26.01 -27.80 17.85
N PRO A 231 -26.00 -26.47 18.08
CA PRO A 231 -25.11 -25.55 17.37
C PRO A 231 -23.64 -25.98 17.37
N ARG A 232 -23.16 -26.66 18.42
CA ARG A 232 -21.76 -27.13 18.57
C ARG A 232 -21.43 -28.27 17.62
N LEU A 233 -22.43 -29.06 17.19
CA LEU A 233 -22.25 -30.12 16.20
C LEU A 233 -22.23 -29.62 14.74
N SER A 234 -22.49 -28.34 14.51
CA SER A 234 -22.44 -27.70 13.18
C SER A 234 -21.13 -28.00 12.44
N LEU A 235 -21.25 -28.43 11.19
CA LEU A 235 -20.10 -28.78 10.34
C LEU A 235 -19.16 -27.58 10.11
N LEU A 236 -19.69 -26.36 10.06
CA LEU A 236 -18.91 -25.12 10.01
C LEU A 236 -17.92 -25.01 11.19
N LEU A 237 -18.43 -25.05 12.42
CA LEU A 237 -17.61 -24.98 13.63
C LEU A 237 -16.60 -26.13 13.67
N ARG A 238 -17.06 -27.38 13.51
CA ARG A 238 -16.21 -28.58 13.63
C ARG A 238 -15.08 -28.66 12.59
N LYS A 239 -15.26 -28.06 11.41
CA LYS A 239 -14.20 -27.93 10.39
C LYS A 239 -13.25 -26.78 10.73
N ALA A 240 -13.77 -25.64 11.18
CA ALA A 240 -12.97 -24.49 11.58
C ALA A 240 -12.07 -24.81 12.80
N THR A 241 -12.59 -25.51 13.81
CA THR A 241 -11.85 -25.91 15.02
C THR A 241 -10.95 -27.13 14.83
N GLY A 242 -10.85 -27.69 13.62
CA GLY A 242 -10.07 -28.91 13.35
C GLY A 242 -10.66 -30.21 13.94
N SER A 243 -11.79 -30.13 14.66
CA SER A 243 -12.46 -31.27 15.32
C SER A 243 -13.05 -32.31 14.34
N VAL A 244 -13.06 -32.00 13.04
CA VAL A 244 -13.25 -32.92 11.92
C VAL A 244 -12.24 -32.53 10.82
N PRO A 245 -11.54 -33.48 10.16
CA PRO A 245 -10.52 -33.18 9.16
C PRO A 245 -10.98 -32.19 8.09
N HIS A 246 -10.19 -31.13 7.89
CA HIS A 246 -10.47 -30.03 6.97
C HIS A 246 -9.23 -29.76 6.11
N GLY A 247 -9.39 -29.77 4.78
CA GLY A 247 -8.28 -29.58 3.84
C GLY A 247 -7.60 -28.21 3.92
N GLY A 248 -8.31 -27.19 4.43
CA GLY A 248 -7.73 -25.88 4.73
C GLY A 248 -7.02 -25.78 6.09
N GLY A 249 -6.90 -26.88 6.85
CA GLY A 249 -6.35 -26.91 8.21
C GLY A 249 -7.32 -26.38 9.29
N GLN A 250 -6.86 -26.33 10.54
CA GLN A 250 -7.57 -25.59 11.59
C GLN A 250 -7.53 -24.09 11.28
N ARG A 251 -8.66 -23.41 11.48
CA ARG A 251 -8.87 -21.98 11.23
C ARG A 251 -9.40 -21.21 12.43
N MET A 252 -9.75 -21.89 13.51
CA MET A 252 -10.36 -21.31 14.71
C MET A 252 -9.86 -22.08 15.93
N GLU A 253 -9.50 -21.38 17.01
CA GLU A 253 -9.12 -22.03 18.27
C GLU A 253 -10.35 -22.49 19.06
N VAL A 254 -10.22 -23.61 19.78
CA VAL A 254 -11.29 -24.12 20.65
C VAL A 254 -11.40 -23.25 21.90
N ASN A 255 -12.63 -22.89 22.27
CA ASN A 255 -12.97 -21.93 23.35
C ASN A 255 -12.47 -20.49 23.10
N SER A 256 -12.19 -20.13 21.84
CA SER A 256 -11.86 -18.75 21.46
C SER A 256 -13.09 -17.85 21.38
N VAL A 257 -12.87 -16.53 21.47
CA VAL A 257 -13.90 -15.51 21.22
C VAL A 257 -14.47 -15.65 19.81
N ASP A 258 -13.61 -15.98 18.83
CA ASP A 258 -14.00 -16.28 17.45
C ASP A 258 -15.00 -17.45 17.37
N GLN A 259 -14.74 -18.54 18.11
CA GLN A 259 -15.69 -19.65 18.22
C GLN A 259 -16.97 -19.23 18.93
N GLN A 260 -16.89 -18.43 19.99
CA GLN A 260 -18.05 -17.98 20.75
C GLN A 260 -18.98 -17.11 19.89
N ILE A 261 -18.45 -16.15 19.12
CA ILE A 261 -19.25 -15.31 18.20
C ILE A 261 -19.98 -16.18 17.18
N MET A 262 -19.27 -17.11 16.52
CA MET A 262 -19.86 -18.01 15.53
C MET A 262 -20.90 -18.97 16.13
N LEU A 263 -20.63 -19.49 17.34
CA LEU A 263 -21.55 -20.36 18.07
C LEU A 263 -22.83 -19.62 18.46
N THR A 264 -22.70 -18.43 19.08
CA THR A 264 -23.84 -17.63 19.52
C THR A 264 -24.70 -17.13 18.37
N TRP A 265 -24.14 -16.88 17.18
CA TRP A 265 -24.94 -16.60 15.98
C TRP A 265 -25.80 -17.80 15.55
N ILE A 266 -25.29 -19.03 15.68
CA ILE A 266 -26.07 -20.24 15.38
C ILE A 266 -27.11 -20.50 16.49
N GLU A 267 -26.76 -20.28 17.77
CA GLU A 267 -27.68 -20.35 18.92
C GLU A 267 -28.82 -19.32 18.81
N GLN A 268 -28.57 -18.13 18.24
CA GLN A 268 -29.58 -17.12 17.93
C GLN A 268 -30.46 -17.44 16.70
N GLY A 269 -30.29 -18.61 16.06
CA GLY A 269 -31.07 -19.01 14.88
C GLY A 269 -30.52 -18.47 13.55
N THR A 270 -29.24 -18.12 13.48
CA THR A 270 -28.57 -17.49 12.32
C THR A 270 -29.26 -16.24 11.77
N PRO A 271 -29.45 -15.19 12.60
CA PRO A 271 -29.99 -13.92 12.13
C PRO A 271 -29.14 -13.31 11.01
N TRP A 272 -29.80 -12.80 9.97
CA TRP A 272 -29.17 -11.94 8.98
C TRP A 272 -28.73 -10.62 9.62
N GLY A 273 -29.62 -10.01 10.42
CA GLY A 273 -29.54 -8.64 10.93
C GLY A 273 -30.79 -7.84 10.55
N GLN A 274 -30.93 -6.63 11.08
CA GLN A 274 -31.89 -5.64 10.58
C GLN A 274 -31.21 -4.81 9.48
N SER A 275 -31.92 -4.57 8.37
CA SER A 275 -31.35 -4.00 7.14
C SER A 275 -31.04 -2.49 7.20
N ASP A 276 -31.41 -1.84 8.28
CA ASP A 276 -31.21 -0.43 8.63
C ASP A 276 -30.10 -0.24 9.69
N GLY A 277 -29.35 -1.29 10.03
CA GLY A 277 -28.21 -1.23 10.94
C GLY A 277 -27.07 -0.34 10.43
N PRO A 278 -26.23 0.20 11.34
CA PRO A 278 -25.20 1.18 10.99
C PRO A 278 -24.09 0.57 10.14
N VAL A 279 -23.72 1.27 9.06
CA VAL A 279 -22.80 0.80 8.02
C VAL A 279 -21.38 1.24 8.33
N LEU A 280 -20.37 0.40 8.04
CA LEU A 280 -18.97 0.76 8.24
C LEU A 280 -18.57 1.86 7.24
N GLU A 281 -18.33 3.07 7.72
CA GLU A 281 -17.83 4.17 6.90
C GLU A 281 -16.32 4.08 6.73
N LYS A 282 -15.60 3.90 7.85
CA LYS A 282 -14.17 4.19 7.95
C LYS A 282 -13.45 3.28 8.94
N LEU A 283 -12.18 3.00 8.63
CA LEU A 283 -11.22 2.46 9.58
C LEU A 283 -10.23 3.55 10.02
N VAL A 284 -9.77 3.46 11.27
CA VAL A 284 -8.67 4.26 11.82
C VAL A 284 -7.64 3.30 12.39
N ILE A 285 -6.37 3.47 12.00
CA ILE A 285 -5.23 2.72 12.53
C ILE A 285 -4.31 3.64 13.34
N GLN A 286 -3.86 3.17 14.50
CA GLN A 286 -2.93 3.90 15.37
C GLN A 286 -1.76 3.02 15.82
N PRO A 287 -0.50 3.50 15.68
CA PRO A 287 -0.10 4.71 14.93
C PRO A 287 -0.22 4.53 13.40
N GLN A 288 -0.40 5.62 12.65
CA GLN A 288 -0.34 5.62 11.18
C GLN A 288 1.10 5.47 10.62
N GLN A 289 2.09 5.89 11.41
CA GLN A 289 3.50 5.69 11.11
C GLN A 289 4.26 5.50 12.43
N VAL A 290 5.15 4.52 12.49
CA VAL A 290 5.95 4.22 13.68
C VAL A 290 7.43 4.07 13.32
N LEU A 291 8.29 4.69 14.13
CA LEU A 291 9.74 4.49 14.09
C LEU A 291 10.10 3.46 15.17
N MET A 292 10.66 2.31 14.76
CA MET A 292 10.95 1.17 15.63
C MET A 292 12.41 0.74 15.55
N GLU A 293 12.96 0.23 16.66
CA GLU A 293 14.24 -0.48 16.63
C GLU A 293 14.07 -1.86 15.93
N PRO A 294 15.15 -2.45 15.39
CA PRO A 294 15.17 -3.85 14.98
C PRO A 294 14.84 -4.80 16.15
N LEU A 295 14.21 -5.95 15.84
CA LEU A 295 13.87 -6.99 16.82
C LEU A 295 13.05 -6.45 18.01
N ARG A 296 11.92 -5.82 17.72
CA ARG A 296 10.93 -5.31 18.67
C ARG A 296 9.51 -5.74 18.31
N SER A 297 8.61 -5.61 19.28
CA SER A 297 7.17 -5.69 19.08
C SER A 297 6.53 -4.31 19.25
N HIS A 298 5.47 -4.01 18.52
CA HIS A 298 4.59 -2.87 18.77
C HIS A 298 3.14 -3.27 18.48
N GLN A 299 2.28 -3.16 19.49
CA GLN A 299 0.84 -3.40 19.39
C GLN A 299 0.18 -2.37 18.46
N LEU A 300 -0.82 -2.76 17.69
CA LEU A 300 -1.64 -1.84 16.90
C LEU A 300 -2.98 -1.57 17.59
N LEU A 301 -3.64 -0.48 17.20
CA LEU A 301 -5.07 -0.29 17.41
C LEU A 301 -5.73 -0.05 16.05
N VAL A 302 -6.81 -0.77 15.79
CA VAL A 302 -7.64 -0.61 14.59
C VAL A 302 -9.08 -0.43 15.05
N SER A 303 -9.64 0.75 14.79
CA SER A 303 -11.01 1.10 15.13
C SER A 303 -11.86 1.21 13.87
N ALA A 304 -12.99 0.52 13.88
CA ALA A 304 -14.10 0.78 12.96
C ALA A 304 -14.92 1.98 13.44
N ILE A 305 -15.38 2.79 12.50
CA ILE A 305 -16.33 3.89 12.71
C ILE A 305 -17.51 3.66 11.78
N TYR A 306 -18.71 3.59 12.35
CA TYR A 306 -19.96 3.34 11.62
C TYR A 306 -20.80 4.62 11.47
N SER A 307 -21.81 4.56 10.60
CA SER A 307 -22.64 5.71 10.17
C SER A 307 -23.58 6.29 11.25
N ASP A 308 -23.70 5.65 12.41
CA ASP A 308 -24.34 6.18 13.62
C ASP A 308 -23.35 6.94 14.53
N GLY A 309 -22.08 7.04 14.13
CA GLY A 309 -20.99 7.57 14.95
C GLY A 309 -20.43 6.56 15.97
N SER A 310 -20.89 5.31 15.98
CA SER A 310 -20.37 4.30 16.90
C SER A 310 -18.94 3.86 16.52
N HIS A 311 -18.16 3.55 17.55
CA HIS A 311 -16.78 3.08 17.44
C HIS A 311 -16.66 1.63 17.92
N ARG A 312 -15.85 0.82 17.23
CA ARG A 312 -15.57 -0.57 17.62
C ARG A 312 -14.09 -0.89 17.50
N ASP A 313 -13.50 -1.50 18.53
CA ASP A 313 -12.20 -2.15 18.39
C ASP A 313 -12.33 -3.37 17.49
N VAL A 314 -11.67 -3.32 16.33
CA VAL A 314 -11.59 -4.40 15.35
C VAL A 314 -10.15 -4.91 15.19
N THR A 315 -9.23 -4.56 16.10
CA THR A 315 -7.82 -4.96 16.02
C THR A 315 -7.68 -6.48 15.94
N ALA A 316 -8.38 -7.21 16.81
CA ALA A 316 -8.41 -8.68 16.81
C ALA A 316 -9.40 -9.29 15.79
N ALA A 317 -10.07 -8.48 14.97
CA ALA A 317 -11.08 -8.90 13.98
C ALA A 317 -10.71 -8.57 12.52
N ALA A 318 -9.72 -7.69 12.30
CA ALA A 318 -9.18 -7.38 10.98
C ALA A 318 -8.16 -8.43 10.51
N SER A 319 -7.92 -8.47 9.20
CA SER A 319 -6.78 -9.19 8.61
C SER A 319 -5.62 -8.23 8.30
N TYR A 320 -4.40 -8.76 8.31
CA TYR A 320 -3.15 -8.00 8.19
C TYR A 320 -2.26 -8.59 7.09
N SER A 321 -1.49 -7.75 6.41
CA SER A 321 -0.43 -8.18 5.50
C SER A 321 0.71 -7.18 5.43
N SER A 322 1.95 -7.67 5.34
CA SER A 322 3.12 -6.84 5.08
C SER A 322 3.50 -6.85 3.60
N ASN A 323 3.90 -5.70 3.06
CA ASN A 323 4.56 -5.63 1.75
C ASN A 323 6.06 -6.00 1.78
N GLN A 324 6.67 -6.09 2.98
CA GLN A 324 8.09 -6.35 3.22
C GLN A 324 8.29 -7.04 4.60
N SER A 325 7.83 -8.28 4.74
CA SER A 325 7.88 -9.06 6.00
C SER A 325 9.28 -9.17 6.64
N VAL A 326 10.34 -9.18 5.81
CA VAL A 326 11.75 -9.19 6.27
C VAL A 326 12.13 -7.91 7.04
N ILE A 327 11.45 -6.79 6.76
CA ILE A 327 11.60 -5.53 7.50
C ILE A 327 10.63 -5.52 8.68
N ALA A 328 9.32 -5.67 8.45
CA ALA A 328 8.36 -5.85 9.53
C ALA A 328 7.14 -6.65 9.08
N ASP A 329 6.56 -7.43 9.98
CA ASP A 329 5.35 -8.24 9.75
C ASP A 329 4.42 -8.20 10.98
N VAL A 330 3.27 -8.88 10.95
CA VAL A 330 2.33 -8.97 12.08
C VAL A 330 2.23 -10.41 12.60
N ASP A 331 2.25 -10.60 13.92
CA ASP A 331 2.07 -11.92 14.54
C ASP A 331 0.61 -12.31 14.82
N ASP A 332 0.39 -13.56 15.22
CA ASP A 332 -0.92 -14.10 15.60
C ASP A 332 -1.55 -13.39 16.83
N ALA A 333 -0.80 -12.53 17.51
CA ALA A 333 -1.25 -11.66 18.60
C ALA A 333 -1.45 -10.18 18.18
N GLN A 334 -1.54 -9.93 16.86
CA GLN A 334 -1.78 -8.63 16.21
C GLN A 334 -0.79 -7.52 16.62
N GLN A 335 0.47 -7.90 16.84
CA GLN A 335 1.58 -6.97 17.03
C GLN A 335 2.49 -6.94 15.80
N ILE A 336 2.91 -5.73 15.41
CA ILE A 336 4.04 -5.55 14.51
C ILE A 336 5.28 -6.19 15.15
N LYS A 337 6.01 -7.02 14.40
CA LYS A 337 7.36 -7.47 14.70
C LYS A 337 8.33 -6.85 13.72
N THR A 338 9.39 -6.22 14.20
CA THR A 338 10.47 -5.73 13.35
C THR A 338 11.55 -6.78 13.18
N GLY A 339 12.00 -6.97 11.93
CA GLY A 339 13.14 -7.81 11.59
C GLY A 339 14.48 -7.21 12.04
N LYS A 340 15.57 -7.82 11.58
CA LYS A 340 16.95 -7.40 11.90
C LYS A 340 17.51 -6.31 10.96
N HIS A 341 16.81 -5.98 9.88
CA HIS A 341 17.31 -5.13 8.80
C HIS A 341 16.66 -3.74 8.81
N PRO A 342 17.42 -2.66 8.55
CA PRO A 342 16.86 -1.32 8.37
C PRO A 342 16.13 -1.21 7.03
N GLY A 343 15.03 -0.46 7.01
CA GLY A 343 14.16 -0.30 5.85
C GLY A 343 12.80 0.30 6.22
N GLU A 344 11.83 0.14 5.33
CA GLU A 344 10.43 0.47 5.56
C GLU A 344 9.53 -0.68 5.11
N ALA A 345 8.46 -0.92 5.87
CA ALA A 345 7.34 -1.77 5.46
C ALA A 345 6.02 -1.01 5.62
N ALA A 346 5.07 -1.29 4.74
CA ALA A 346 3.66 -0.97 4.96
C ALA A 346 2.98 -2.24 5.48
N ILE A 347 2.39 -2.15 6.69
CA ILE A 347 1.45 -3.13 7.20
C ILE A 347 0.06 -2.66 6.79
N THR A 348 -0.54 -3.37 5.85
CA THR A 348 -1.91 -3.14 5.36
C THR A 348 -2.89 -3.93 6.22
N VAL A 349 -4.04 -3.33 6.50
CA VAL A 349 -5.09 -3.86 7.36
C VAL A 349 -6.43 -3.77 6.61
N ASN A 350 -7.15 -4.89 6.55
CA ASN A 350 -8.44 -4.99 5.88
C ASN A 350 -9.52 -5.45 6.87
N TYR A 351 -10.66 -4.76 6.87
CA TYR A 351 -11.86 -5.16 7.61
C TYR A 351 -13.10 -4.68 6.85
N MET A 352 -14.01 -5.60 6.53
CA MET A 352 -15.24 -5.36 5.74
C MET A 352 -14.97 -4.59 4.42
N GLY A 353 -13.89 -4.92 3.70
CA GLY A 353 -13.56 -4.28 2.43
C GLY A 353 -12.97 -2.87 2.54
N LYS A 354 -12.98 -2.24 3.72
CA LYS A 354 -12.23 -1.02 4.00
C LYS A 354 -10.77 -1.39 4.27
N VAL A 355 -9.85 -0.58 3.73
CA VAL A 355 -8.41 -0.80 3.85
C VAL A 355 -7.71 0.45 4.40
N VAL A 356 -6.86 0.25 5.40
CA VAL A 356 -5.91 1.25 5.92
C VAL A 356 -4.53 0.62 6.06
N ALA A 357 -3.48 1.44 6.19
CA ALA A 357 -2.12 0.94 6.39
C ALA A 357 -1.36 1.78 7.41
N THR A 358 -0.39 1.15 8.08
CA THR A 358 0.61 1.81 8.91
C THR A 358 2.01 1.61 8.34
N ARG A 359 2.84 2.67 8.39
CA ARG A 359 4.22 2.63 7.91
C ARG A 359 5.17 2.34 9.07
N VAL A 360 5.88 1.22 8.99
CA VAL A 360 6.88 0.81 9.96
C VAL A 360 8.25 1.16 9.40
N LEU A 361 8.97 2.08 10.06
CA LEU A 361 10.31 2.50 9.67
C LEU A 361 11.33 1.95 10.67
N ILE A 362 12.35 1.25 10.15
CA ILE A 362 13.53 0.82 10.89
C ILE A 362 14.73 1.59 10.35
N PRO A 363 15.24 2.61 11.07
CA PRO A 363 16.40 3.38 10.63
C PRO A 363 17.69 2.56 10.80
N ARG A 364 18.75 2.95 10.08
CA ARG A 364 20.10 2.40 10.33
C ARG A 364 20.55 2.72 11.76
N GLN A 365 20.93 1.69 12.53
CA GLN A 365 21.45 1.86 13.89
C GLN A 365 22.78 2.64 13.91
N SER A 366 23.64 2.43 12.92
CA SER A 366 24.88 3.19 12.71
C SER A 366 24.62 4.57 12.06
N ARG A 367 23.65 5.32 12.60
CA ARG A 367 23.33 6.68 12.15
C ARG A 367 24.47 7.64 12.50
N PRO A 368 25.07 8.36 11.54
CA PRO A 368 26.00 9.45 11.83
C PRO A 368 25.36 10.52 12.73
N GLN A 369 26.13 11.04 13.69
CA GLN A 369 25.66 12.08 14.63
C GLN A 369 25.14 13.34 13.90
N GLN A 370 25.70 13.63 12.73
CA GLN A 370 25.16 14.59 11.78
C GLN A 370 25.07 13.91 10.40
N LEU A 371 23.86 13.86 9.84
CA LEU A 371 23.67 13.40 8.46
C LEU A 371 24.06 14.52 7.49
N LYS A 372 24.78 14.17 6.43
CA LYS A 372 25.01 15.06 5.28
C LYS A 372 23.64 15.42 4.69
N GLN A 373 23.32 16.71 4.61
CA GLN A 373 22.07 17.12 3.97
C GLN A 373 22.17 16.94 2.45
N LEU A 374 21.06 16.55 1.82
CA LEU A 374 20.95 16.58 0.37
C LEU A 374 20.84 18.06 -0.07
N PRO A 375 21.60 18.53 -1.07
CA PRO A 375 21.39 19.87 -1.63
C PRO A 375 19.99 19.96 -2.24
N VAL A 376 19.17 20.87 -1.71
CA VAL A 376 17.79 21.06 -2.16
C VAL A 376 17.79 22.05 -3.33
N ALA A 377 17.53 21.58 -4.55
CA ALA A 377 17.33 22.40 -5.73
C ALA A 377 15.83 22.57 -6.07
N ASN A 378 14.98 21.66 -5.61
CA ASN A 378 13.52 21.69 -5.74
C ASN A 378 12.83 20.90 -4.60
N GLU A 379 11.50 20.92 -4.55
CA GLU A 379 10.71 20.30 -3.48
C GLU A 379 10.87 18.77 -3.38
N ILE A 380 11.14 18.08 -4.49
CA ILE A 380 11.37 16.63 -4.51
C ILE A 380 12.66 16.31 -3.74
N ASP A 381 13.71 17.13 -3.87
CA ASP A 381 14.94 16.97 -3.09
C ASP A 381 14.69 17.13 -1.59
N ALA A 382 13.79 18.04 -1.18
CA ALA A 382 13.42 18.22 0.22
C ALA A 382 12.69 16.98 0.77
N LEU A 383 11.75 16.41 0.00
CA LEU A 383 11.04 15.17 0.35
C LEU A 383 11.98 13.95 0.43
N VAL A 384 12.89 13.81 -0.54
CA VAL A 384 13.93 12.76 -0.54
C VAL A 384 14.87 12.93 0.65
N GLY A 385 15.32 14.16 0.93
CA GLY A 385 16.15 14.49 2.09
C GLY A 385 15.47 14.15 3.41
N GLN A 386 14.19 14.51 3.58
CA GLN A 386 13.37 14.12 4.73
C GLN A 386 13.28 12.59 4.88
N LYS A 387 13.06 11.87 3.77
CA LYS A 387 12.95 10.41 3.78
C LYS A 387 14.26 9.73 4.18
N LEU A 388 15.39 10.14 3.59
CA LEU A 388 16.72 9.64 3.94
C LEU A 388 17.04 9.93 5.43
N ASN A 389 16.75 11.15 5.90
CA ASN A 389 16.91 11.54 7.30
C ASN A 389 16.07 10.66 8.26
N SER A 390 14.84 10.30 7.89
CA SER A 390 13.97 9.43 8.71
C SER A 390 14.48 7.98 8.84
N LEU A 391 15.19 7.48 7.82
CA LEU A 391 15.77 6.13 7.80
C LEU A 391 17.24 6.09 8.29
N GLY A 392 17.80 7.21 8.74
CA GLY A 392 19.22 7.30 9.12
C GLY A 392 20.18 7.09 7.95
N LEU A 393 19.73 7.35 6.72
CA LEU A 393 20.52 7.17 5.50
C LEU A 393 21.27 8.46 5.14
N GLN A 394 22.56 8.34 4.86
CA GLN A 394 23.36 9.42 4.31
C GLN A 394 23.17 9.48 2.78
N PRO A 395 22.89 10.66 2.19
CA PRO A 395 22.89 10.84 0.75
C PRO A 395 24.25 10.51 0.13
N SER A 396 24.25 9.71 -0.93
CA SER A 396 25.43 9.37 -1.73
C SER A 396 26.11 10.63 -2.29
N ASP A 397 27.42 10.55 -2.53
CA ASP A 397 28.16 11.59 -3.22
C ASP A 397 27.78 11.71 -4.70
N ALA A 398 28.01 12.90 -5.27
CA ALA A 398 27.77 13.15 -6.68
C ALA A 398 28.65 12.24 -7.55
N THR A 399 28.05 11.53 -8.50
CA THR A 399 28.79 10.59 -9.34
C THR A 399 29.77 11.31 -10.29
N LYS A 400 30.79 10.60 -10.76
CA LYS A 400 31.82 11.13 -11.69
C LYS A 400 31.20 11.53 -13.04
N ASP A 401 31.78 12.54 -13.71
CA ASP A 401 31.24 13.11 -14.96
C ASP A 401 30.98 12.05 -16.06
N SER A 402 31.88 11.09 -16.26
CA SER A 402 31.69 10.01 -17.25
C SER A 402 30.51 9.09 -16.92
N ILE A 403 30.25 8.84 -15.63
CA ILE A 403 29.10 8.04 -15.17
C ILE A 403 27.81 8.85 -15.29
N PHE A 404 27.86 10.15 -14.99
CA PHE A 404 26.75 11.08 -15.20
C PHE A 404 26.35 11.13 -16.68
N LEU A 405 27.31 11.34 -17.59
CA LEU A 405 27.01 11.44 -19.03
C LEU A 405 26.42 10.13 -19.58
N ARG A 406 27.01 8.97 -19.22
CA ARG A 406 26.47 7.67 -19.64
C ARG A 406 25.04 7.45 -19.14
N ARG A 407 24.73 7.85 -17.88
CA ARG A 407 23.37 7.75 -17.33
C ARG A 407 22.41 8.70 -18.03
N LEU A 408 22.82 9.95 -18.26
CA LEU A 408 22.03 10.95 -18.97
C LEU A 408 21.60 10.44 -20.36
N TYR A 409 22.52 9.93 -21.17
CA TYR A 409 22.18 9.45 -22.51
C TYR A 409 21.26 8.23 -22.47
N LEU A 410 21.58 7.21 -21.66
CA LEU A 410 20.78 5.98 -21.59
C LEU A 410 19.37 6.20 -21.03
N THR A 411 19.22 7.07 -20.02
CA THR A 411 17.92 7.34 -19.38
C THR A 411 17.08 8.35 -20.15
N THR A 412 17.70 9.35 -20.80
CA THR A 412 16.96 10.44 -21.46
C THR A 412 16.70 10.18 -22.94
N ILE A 413 17.60 9.50 -23.67
CA ILE A 413 17.49 9.28 -25.12
C ILE A 413 17.76 7.82 -25.57
N GLY A 414 17.95 6.88 -24.64
CA GLY A 414 18.13 5.45 -24.92
C GLY A 414 19.47 5.04 -25.53
N THR A 415 20.42 5.96 -25.75
CA THR A 415 21.69 5.69 -26.46
C THR A 415 22.91 5.78 -25.54
N LEU A 416 24.11 5.57 -26.10
CA LEU A 416 25.39 5.88 -25.44
C LEU A 416 25.99 7.17 -26.03
N PRO A 417 26.73 7.98 -25.25
CA PRO A 417 27.49 9.09 -25.81
C PRO A 417 28.62 8.56 -26.70
N THR A 418 28.87 9.25 -27.81
CA THR A 418 30.05 8.98 -28.65
C THR A 418 31.35 9.30 -27.91
N ALA A 419 32.47 8.75 -28.38
CA ALA A 419 33.79 9.06 -27.83
C ALA A 419 34.11 10.57 -27.89
N THR A 420 33.66 11.26 -28.94
CA THR A 420 33.81 12.71 -29.10
C THR A 420 32.98 13.47 -28.06
N GLU A 421 31.69 13.18 -27.91
CA GLU A 421 30.83 13.83 -26.90
C GLU A 421 31.35 13.60 -25.47
N LEU A 422 31.80 12.38 -25.17
CA LEU A 422 32.42 12.06 -23.88
C LEU A 422 33.70 12.88 -23.64
N THR A 423 34.58 12.96 -24.64
CA THR A 423 35.84 13.70 -24.52
C THR A 423 35.57 15.19 -24.33
N SER A 424 34.71 15.79 -25.17
CA SER A 424 34.32 17.20 -25.06
C SER A 424 33.70 17.55 -23.71
N PHE A 425 32.78 16.71 -23.21
CA PHE A 425 32.13 16.92 -21.91
C PHE A 425 33.09 16.75 -20.71
N LEU A 426 34.09 15.88 -20.83
CA LEU A 426 35.13 15.74 -19.80
C LEU A 426 36.12 16.91 -19.81
N SER A 427 36.48 17.44 -20.99
CA SER A 427 37.34 18.63 -21.13
C SER A 427 36.64 19.97 -20.84
N ASP A 428 35.31 20.01 -20.90
CA ASP A 428 34.52 21.22 -20.62
C ASP A 428 34.80 21.72 -19.17
N PRO A 429 35.27 22.97 -18.98
CA PRO A 429 35.60 23.55 -17.68
C PRO A 429 34.44 24.27 -16.99
N HIS A 430 33.28 24.42 -17.64
CA HIS A 430 32.16 25.18 -17.09
C HIS A 430 31.55 24.47 -15.87
N GLN A 431 31.38 25.21 -14.77
CA GLN A 431 30.84 24.66 -13.51
C GLN A 431 29.40 24.12 -13.67
N ASP A 432 28.63 24.70 -14.59
CA ASP A 432 27.25 24.32 -14.90
C ASP A 432 27.13 23.33 -16.08
N LYS A 433 28.24 22.79 -16.62
CA LYS A 433 28.24 21.92 -17.82
C LYS A 433 27.26 20.76 -17.76
N ARG A 434 26.98 20.21 -16.57
CA ARG A 434 25.95 19.17 -16.36
C ARG A 434 24.55 19.67 -16.72
N ARG A 435 24.20 20.90 -16.33
CA ARG A 435 22.92 21.56 -16.67
C ARG A 435 22.85 21.87 -18.16
N GLN A 436 23.94 22.37 -18.75
CA GLN A 436 24.01 22.61 -20.20
C GLN A 436 23.85 21.30 -20.99
N GLN A 437 24.51 20.22 -20.58
CA GLN A 437 24.42 18.93 -21.27
C GLN A 437 23.04 18.27 -21.11
N ILE A 438 22.37 18.43 -19.96
CA ILE A 438 20.96 18.02 -19.81
C ILE A 438 20.09 18.72 -20.86
N LYS A 439 20.20 20.06 -20.98
CA LYS A 439 19.46 20.83 -21.99
C LYS A 439 19.78 20.33 -23.42
N ARG A 440 21.05 20.25 -23.79
CA ARG A 440 21.50 19.77 -25.13
C ARG A 440 20.97 18.37 -25.45
N VAL A 441 20.86 17.47 -24.46
CA VAL A 441 20.36 16.09 -24.64
C VAL A 441 18.83 16.05 -24.76
N MET A 442 18.09 16.93 -24.08
CA MET A 442 16.64 17.06 -24.24
C MET A 442 16.24 17.72 -25.58
N GLU A 443 17.11 18.56 -26.15
CA GLU A 443 16.92 19.21 -27.47
C GLU A 443 17.18 18.26 -28.66
N ARG A 444 17.57 17.00 -28.41
CA ARG A 444 17.87 16.01 -29.48
C ARG A 444 16.62 15.35 -30.07
N PRO A 445 16.61 14.99 -31.38
CA PRO A 445 15.56 14.16 -31.97
C PRO A 445 15.34 12.84 -31.21
N GLU A 446 16.41 12.20 -30.74
CA GLU A 446 16.31 10.92 -30.02
C GLU A 446 15.58 11.04 -28.67
N TYR A 447 15.51 12.23 -28.06
CA TYR A 447 14.63 12.46 -26.90
C TYR A 447 13.15 12.32 -27.30
N THR A 448 12.77 12.96 -28.40
CA THR A 448 11.42 12.85 -28.95
C THR A 448 11.08 11.40 -29.25
N ASP A 449 11.93 10.68 -29.99
CA ASP A 449 11.65 9.32 -30.42
C ASP A 449 11.61 8.33 -29.24
N TYR A 450 12.57 8.42 -28.30
CA TYR A 450 12.62 7.55 -27.13
C TYR A 450 11.40 7.72 -26.21
N TRP A 451 11.00 8.96 -25.91
CA TRP A 451 9.84 9.21 -25.06
C TRP A 451 8.50 8.97 -25.76
N THR A 452 8.44 9.08 -27.08
CA THR A 452 7.27 8.64 -27.86
C THR A 452 7.05 7.14 -27.70
N LEU A 453 8.11 6.33 -27.81
CA LEU A 453 8.02 4.88 -27.58
C LEU A 453 7.58 4.56 -26.15
N LYS A 454 8.15 5.24 -25.14
CA LYS A 454 7.74 5.05 -23.73
C LYS A 454 6.25 5.35 -23.49
N TRP A 455 5.73 6.41 -24.07
CA TRP A 455 4.30 6.72 -23.96
C TRP A 455 3.43 5.82 -24.84
N ALA A 456 3.92 5.33 -25.99
CA ALA A 456 3.21 4.37 -26.82
C ALA A 456 2.99 3.02 -26.08
N ASP A 457 3.99 2.55 -25.33
CA ASP A 457 3.87 1.38 -24.45
C ASP A 457 2.80 1.62 -23.36
N VAL A 458 2.88 2.74 -22.64
CA VAL A 458 1.95 3.10 -21.55
C VAL A 458 0.51 3.27 -22.04
N LEU A 459 0.32 3.83 -23.24
CA LEU A 459 -0.99 4.06 -23.86
C LEU A 459 -1.48 2.88 -24.72
N MET A 460 -0.84 1.71 -24.59
CA MET A 460 -1.26 0.44 -25.20
C MET A 460 -1.38 0.50 -26.74
N LEU A 461 -0.47 1.24 -27.40
CA LEU A 461 -0.47 1.43 -28.85
C LEU A 461 -0.09 0.13 -29.59
N ASN A 462 -1.09 -0.68 -29.91
CA ASN A 462 -0.94 -1.93 -30.65
C ASN A 462 -1.61 -1.85 -32.05
N PRO A 463 -0.85 -1.93 -33.17
CA PRO A 463 -1.38 -2.00 -34.53
C PRO A 463 -2.42 -3.12 -34.77
N GLU A 464 -2.38 -4.23 -34.04
CA GLU A 464 -3.37 -5.31 -34.13
C GLU A 464 -4.78 -4.87 -33.68
N LYS A 465 -4.87 -3.88 -32.77
CA LYS A 465 -6.14 -3.35 -32.25
C LYS A 465 -6.69 -2.15 -33.02
N MET A 466 -5.84 -1.42 -33.73
CA MET A 466 -6.19 -0.12 -34.36
C MET A 466 -5.76 0.03 -35.83
N GLY A 467 -5.18 -1.03 -36.41
CA GLY A 467 -4.68 -1.04 -37.77
C GLY A 467 -3.37 -0.27 -37.96
N PRO A 468 -2.64 -0.53 -39.06
CA PRO A 468 -1.44 0.23 -39.41
C PRO A 468 -1.69 1.75 -39.49
N ARG A 469 -2.84 2.20 -40.03
CA ARG A 469 -3.16 3.63 -40.11
C ARG A 469 -3.49 4.24 -38.74
N GLY A 470 -4.25 3.56 -37.89
CA GLY A 470 -4.57 4.07 -36.56
C GLY A 470 -3.34 4.17 -35.66
N ALA A 471 -2.46 3.16 -35.73
CA ALA A 471 -1.18 3.18 -35.01
C ALA A 471 -0.25 4.29 -35.51
N TYR A 472 -0.15 4.49 -36.83
CA TYR A 472 0.61 5.59 -37.42
C TYR A 472 0.09 6.96 -36.95
N GLU A 473 -1.22 7.20 -37.03
CA GLU A 473 -1.85 8.46 -36.63
C GLU A 473 -1.64 8.74 -35.13
N PHE A 474 -1.79 7.72 -34.28
CA PHE A 474 -1.62 7.86 -32.83
C PHE A 474 -0.16 8.10 -32.45
N HIS A 475 0.78 7.35 -33.04
CA HIS A 475 2.21 7.54 -32.83
C HIS A 475 2.69 8.91 -33.34
N HIS A 476 2.24 9.34 -34.53
CA HIS A 476 2.56 10.65 -35.10
C HIS A 476 2.06 11.79 -34.20
N TRP A 477 0.80 11.72 -33.76
CA TRP A 477 0.25 12.69 -32.82
C TRP A 477 1.03 12.72 -31.51
N LEU A 478 1.29 11.56 -30.90
CA LEU A 478 2.02 11.46 -29.64
C LEU A 478 3.42 12.05 -29.76
N ARG A 479 4.13 11.72 -30.85
CA ARG A 479 5.45 12.26 -31.19
C ARG A 479 5.45 13.78 -31.27
N GLN A 480 4.41 14.37 -31.85
CA GLN A 480 4.24 15.82 -31.92
C GLN A 480 4.10 16.47 -30.53
N GLN A 481 3.40 15.83 -29.59
CA GLN A 481 3.23 16.37 -28.23
C GLN A 481 4.57 16.40 -27.47
N ILE A 482 5.36 15.33 -27.60
CA ILE A 482 6.72 15.25 -27.02
C ILE A 482 7.65 16.26 -27.70
N GLN A 483 7.67 16.32 -29.04
CA GLN A 483 8.56 17.21 -29.81
C GLN A 483 8.32 18.69 -29.53
N THR A 484 7.06 19.08 -29.31
CA THR A 484 6.69 20.47 -28.99
C THR A 484 6.81 20.78 -27.50
N ASN A 485 7.17 19.80 -26.65
CA ASN A 485 7.15 19.90 -25.19
C ASN A 485 5.83 20.50 -24.68
N ARG A 486 4.71 20.01 -25.22
CA ARG A 486 3.37 20.49 -24.85
C ARG A 486 3.09 20.15 -23.38
N PRO A 487 2.49 21.08 -22.59
CA PRO A 487 2.12 20.80 -21.21
C PRO A 487 1.26 19.53 -21.07
N TYR A 488 1.54 18.77 -20.01
CA TYR A 488 1.02 17.42 -19.79
C TYR A 488 -0.50 17.39 -19.67
N ASP A 489 -1.03 18.26 -18.84
CA ASP A 489 -2.45 18.59 -18.70
C ASP A 489 -3.13 18.78 -20.06
N GLN A 490 -2.54 19.58 -20.95
CA GLN A 490 -3.17 19.95 -22.22
C GLN A 490 -3.29 18.78 -23.19
N TRP A 491 -2.30 17.87 -23.25
CA TRP A 491 -2.38 16.72 -24.17
C TRP A 491 -3.12 15.54 -23.56
N VAL A 492 -3.06 15.34 -22.23
CA VAL A 492 -3.89 14.35 -21.53
C VAL A 492 -5.37 14.73 -21.65
N ARG A 493 -5.72 16.01 -21.45
CA ARG A 493 -7.08 16.51 -21.65
C ARG A 493 -7.59 16.30 -23.07
N GLU A 494 -6.76 16.57 -24.08
CA GLU A 494 -7.09 16.28 -25.48
C GLU A 494 -7.30 14.77 -25.72
N LEU A 495 -6.44 13.92 -25.17
CA LEU A 495 -6.53 12.46 -25.31
C LEU A 495 -7.81 11.89 -24.71
N ILE A 496 -8.12 12.25 -23.46
CA ILE A 496 -9.30 11.76 -22.73
C ILE A 496 -10.60 12.25 -23.36
N THR A 497 -10.64 13.49 -23.90
CA THR A 497 -11.84 14.06 -24.55
C THR A 497 -11.94 13.78 -26.05
N ALA A 498 -10.92 13.16 -26.67
CA ALA A 498 -10.84 13.05 -28.13
C ALA A 498 -12.08 12.39 -28.77
N SER A 499 -12.59 13.05 -29.81
CA SER A 499 -13.67 12.59 -30.68
C SER A 499 -13.32 12.92 -32.13
N GLY A 500 -13.65 12.04 -33.08
CA GLY A 500 -13.32 12.22 -34.49
C GLY A 500 -13.03 10.93 -35.25
N ASN A 501 -12.34 11.06 -36.39
CA ASN A 501 -12.00 9.96 -37.30
C ASN A 501 -10.62 9.39 -37.00
N SER A 502 -10.56 8.11 -36.62
CA SER A 502 -9.33 7.44 -36.19
C SER A 502 -8.25 7.28 -37.26
N GLY A 503 -8.59 7.46 -38.54
CA GLY A 503 -7.64 7.52 -39.65
C GLY A 503 -7.19 8.94 -40.04
N LYS A 504 -7.49 9.95 -39.21
CA LYS A 504 -7.10 11.37 -39.40
C LYS A 504 -6.75 12.11 -38.10
N TYR A 505 -7.19 11.62 -36.94
CA TYR A 505 -7.00 12.28 -35.65
C TYR A 505 -6.50 11.26 -34.61
N GLY A 506 -5.17 11.23 -34.46
CA GLY A 506 -4.41 10.27 -33.66
C GLY A 506 -5.01 9.84 -32.31
N PRO A 507 -5.33 10.76 -31.37
CA PRO A 507 -5.65 10.39 -29.99
C PRO A 507 -6.94 9.56 -29.87
N THR A 508 -7.85 9.63 -30.85
CA THR A 508 -9.06 8.79 -30.85
C THR A 508 -8.75 7.29 -30.90
N ASN A 509 -7.56 6.88 -31.35
CA ASN A 509 -7.15 5.47 -31.36
C ASN A 509 -6.88 4.90 -29.95
N PHE A 510 -6.72 5.73 -28.92
CA PHE A 510 -6.68 5.29 -27.52
C PHE A 510 -7.93 4.47 -27.17
N PHE A 511 -9.11 4.94 -27.59
CA PHE A 511 -10.39 4.25 -27.43
C PHE A 511 -10.55 3.00 -28.34
N ARG A 512 -9.52 2.64 -29.12
CA ARG A 512 -9.43 1.37 -29.87
C ARG A 512 -8.47 0.39 -29.19
N ALA A 513 -7.41 0.90 -28.55
CA ALA A 513 -6.55 0.12 -27.68
C ALA A 513 -7.33 -0.43 -26.46
N ALA A 514 -8.23 0.38 -25.91
CA ALA A 514 -9.17 0.03 -24.85
C ALA A 514 -10.63 0.13 -25.36
N PRO A 515 -11.27 -1.00 -25.75
CA PRO A 515 -12.59 -0.99 -26.39
C PRO A 515 -13.77 -0.90 -25.41
N THR A 516 -13.65 -1.36 -24.16
CA THR A 516 -14.72 -1.26 -23.15
C THR A 516 -14.52 -0.06 -22.21
N ALA A 517 -15.55 0.30 -21.44
CA ALA A 517 -15.43 1.34 -20.40
C ALA A 517 -14.51 0.84 -19.26
N GLU A 518 -14.52 -0.46 -19.00
CA GLU A 518 -13.71 -1.15 -18.02
C GLU A 518 -12.23 -1.22 -18.41
N ASP A 519 -11.91 -1.44 -19.70
CA ASP A 519 -10.53 -1.36 -20.22
C ASP A 519 -9.98 0.07 -20.13
N LEU A 520 -10.83 1.07 -20.44
CA LEU A 520 -10.48 2.48 -20.32
C LEU A 520 -10.26 2.88 -18.85
N THR A 521 -11.10 2.39 -17.94
CA THR A 521 -10.96 2.59 -16.49
C THR A 521 -9.60 2.11 -15.98
N LYS A 522 -9.19 0.88 -16.34
CA LYS A 522 -7.87 0.32 -15.99
C LYS A 522 -6.73 1.14 -16.58
N THR A 523 -6.80 1.43 -17.87
CA THR A 523 -5.74 2.14 -18.59
C THR A 523 -5.58 3.57 -18.05
N VAL A 524 -6.67 4.29 -17.80
CA VAL A 524 -6.65 5.67 -17.29
C VAL A 524 -6.22 5.73 -15.83
N SER A 525 -6.75 4.84 -14.97
CA SER A 525 -6.34 4.80 -13.56
C SER A 525 -4.85 4.48 -13.41
N GLN A 526 -4.32 3.52 -14.19
CA GLN A 526 -2.91 3.14 -14.11
C GLN A 526 -1.98 4.17 -14.79
N ALA A 527 -2.32 4.68 -15.98
CA ALA A 527 -1.42 5.54 -16.75
C ALA A 527 -1.35 6.99 -16.23
N PHE A 528 -2.46 7.53 -15.71
CA PHE A 528 -2.54 8.94 -15.32
C PHE A 528 -2.71 9.16 -13.82
N LEU A 529 -3.46 8.29 -13.11
CA LEU A 529 -3.72 8.46 -11.68
C LEU A 529 -2.74 7.68 -10.79
N GLY A 530 -1.96 6.76 -11.37
CA GLY A 530 -1.05 5.87 -10.62
C GLY A 530 -1.75 4.78 -9.79
N ILE A 531 -3.04 4.53 -10.05
CA ILE A 531 -3.90 3.60 -9.28
C ILE A 531 -4.11 2.30 -10.08
N ARG A 532 -4.01 1.14 -9.43
CA ARG A 532 -4.38 -0.15 -10.05
C ARG A 532 -5.77 -0.59 -9.59
N MET A 533 -6.78 -0.37 -10.43
CA MET A 533 -8.17 -0.70 -10.13
C MET A 533 -8.62 -2.08 -10.67
N ASP A 534 -7.74 -2.88 -11.26
CA ASP A 534 -8.11 -4.15 -11.92
C ASP A 534 -8.87 -5.13 -11.02
N CYS A 535 -8.45 -5.33 -9.77
CA CYS A 535 -9.20 -6.16 -8.82
C CYS A 535 -10.54 -5.53 -8.46
N ALA A 536 -10.58 -4.19 -8.36
CA ALA A 536 -11.76 -3.40 -8.03
C ALA A 536 -12.90 -3.54 -9.06
N GLN A 537 -12.66 -4.11 -10.25
CA GLN A 537 -13.73 -4.50 -11.18
C GLN A 537 -14.65 -5.60 -10.59
N CYS A 538 -14.07 -6.54 -9.84
CA CYS A 538 -14.71 -7.80 -9.45
C CYS A 538 -14.97 -7.95 -7.94
N HIS A 539 -14.18 -7.30 -7.10
CA HIS A 539 -14.31 -7.29 -5.64
C HIS A 539 -13.51 -6.11 -5.06
N HIS A 540 -13.70 -5.76 -3.77
CA HIS A 540 -12.87 -4.73 -3.13
C HIS A 540 -11.37 -5.04 -3.25
N HIS A 541 -10.54 -4.05 -3.58
CA HIS A 541 -9.11 -4.27 -3.79
C HIS A 541 -8.44 -4.76 -2.48
N PRO A 542 -7.70 -5.87 -2.49
CA PRO A 542 -7.26 -6.52 -1.25
C PRO A 542 -6.30 -5.66 -0.41
N PHE A 543 -5.54 -4.78 -1.08
CA PHE A 543 -4.46 -4.00 -0.47
C PHE A 543 -4.60 -2.48 -0.60
N GLU A 544 -5.70 -1.97 -1.17
CA GLU A 544 -5.95 -0.54 -1.36
C GLU A 544 -7.43 -0.24 -1.10
N LYS A 545 -7.78 1.04 -0.91
CA LYS A 545 -9.12 1.48 -0.48
C LYS A 545 -10.24 1.34 -1.52
N TRP A 546 -9.96 0.87 -2.73
CA TRP A 546 -10.84 1.00 -3.90
C TRP A 546 -11.86 -0.14 -4.00
N GLY A 547 -13.14 0.21 -4.12
CA GLY A 547 -14.25 -0.73 -4.30
C GLY A 547 -14.78 -0.80 -5.74
N GLN A 548 -15.78 -1.66 -5.95
CA GLN A 548 -16.51 -1.70 -7.23
C GLN A 548 -17.20 -0.37 -7.55
N GLU A 549 -17.60 0.39 -6.52
CA GLU A 549 -18.19 1.72 -6.69
C GLU A 549 -17.18 2.76 -7.22
N ASP A 550 -15.90 2.68 -6.83
CA ASP A 550 -14.84 3.52 -7.43
C ASP A 550 -14.58 3.12 -8.88
N PHE A 551 -14.48 1.81 -9.15
CA PHE A 551 -14.20 1.28 -10.49
C PHE A 551 -15.32 1.65 -11.48
N TYR A 552 -16.57 1.33 -11.16
CA TYR A 552 -17.70 1.63 -12.04
C TYR A 552 -18.07 3.12 -12.02
N GLY A 553 -17.76 3.86 -10.96
CA GLY A 553 -17.87 5.32 -10.94
C GLY A 553 -16.95 6.00 -11.96
N LEU A 554 -15.69 5.56 -12.06
CA LEU A 554 -14.75 5.99 -13.10
C LEU A 554 -15.15 5.47 -14.49
N ALA A 555 -15.65 4.23 -14.59
CA ALA A 555 -16.15 3.68 -15.87
C ALA A 555 -17.31 4.49 -16.46
N GLY A 556 -18.12 5.14 -15.61
CA GLY A 556 -19.25 5.97 -16.04
C GLY A 556 -18.88 7.17 -16.92
N PHE A 557 -17.61 7.61 -16.88
CA PHE A 557 -17.12 8.63 -17.81
C PHE A 557 -16.88 8.10 -19.24
N PHE A 558 -16.82 6.78 -19.41
CA PHE A 558 -16.62 6.12 -20.72
C PHE A 558 -17.86 5.33 -21.18
N SER A 559 -18.85 5.14 -20.31
CA SER A 559 -20.12 4.49 -20.63
C SER A 559 -20.97 5.33 -21.58
N GLY A 560 -21.24 4.76 -22.75
CA GLY A 560 -21.97 5.41 -23.85
C GLY A 560 -21.08 5.79 -25.04
N LEU A 561 -19.75 5.75 -24.91
CA LEU A 561 -18.79 6.08 -25.98
C LEU A 561 -19.03 5.23 -27.25
N GLN A 562 -19.41 5.91 -28.33
CA GLN A 562 -19.78 5.29 -29.61
C GLN A 562 -18.58 5.12 -30.52
N ARG A 563 -18.60 4.03 -31.30
CA ARG A 563 -17.58 3.67 -32.31
C ARG A 563 -18.31 3.20 -33.58
N LYS A 564 -18.27 3.98 -34.65
CA LYS A 564 -18.95 3.68 -35.92
C LYS A 564 -17.93 3.44 -37.05
N PRO A 565 -17.96 2.30 -37.77
CA PRO A 565 -17.04 2.04 -38.87
C PRO A 565 -17.13 3.08 -40.00
N LEU A 566 -15.97 3.44 -40.56
CA LEU A 566 -15.82 4.33 -41.72
C LEU A 566 -15.12 3.64 -42.91
N GLY A 567 -14.99 2.30 -42.86
CA GLY A 567 -14.22 1.52 -43.83
C GLY A 567 -12.71 1.74 -43.74
N ASN A 568 -11.94 0.85 -44.38
CA ASN A 568 -10.46 0.85 -44.42
C ASN A 568 -9.83 0.93 -43.01
N ASP A 569 -10.39 0.17 -42.07
CA ASP A 569 -9.95 0.09 -40.65
C ASP A 569 -9.92 1.45 -39.90
N ARG A 570 -10.91 2.29 -40.19
CA ARG A 570 -11.15 3.59 -39.54
C ARG A 570 -12.48 3.57 -38.80
N MET A 571 -12.53 4.28 -37.69
CA MET A 571 -13.72 4.49 -36.85
C MET A 571 -14.02 5.99 -36.69
N LEU A 572 -15.29 6.36 -36.65
CA LEU A 572 -15.76 7.59 -36.01
C LEU A 572 -16.01 7.29 -34.53
N ILE A 573 -15.33 8.00 -33.65
CA ILE A 573 -15.37 7.81 -32.19
C ILE A 573 -15.88 9.09 -31.56
N PHE A 574 -16.91 9.01 -30.72
CA PHE A 574 -17.56 10.17 -30.10
C PHE A 574 -18.40 9.77 -28.88
N HIS A 575 -18.59 10.68 -27.92
CA HIS A 575 -19.55 10.49 -26.83
C HIS A 575 -20.88 11.21 -27.16
N PRO A 576 -22.04 10.54 -27.13
CA PRO A 576 -23.33 11.16 -27.45
C PRO A 576 -23.98 11.88 -26.26
N GLY A 577 -23.62 11.48 -25.04
CA GLY A 577 -24.18 11.92 -23.77
C GLY A 577 -23.80 10.93 -22.66
N HIS A 578 -23.89 11.33 -21.40
CA HIS A 578 -23.67 10.45 -20.24
C HIS A 578 -24.62 9.25 -20.22
N GLN A 579 -24.14 8.09 -19.72
CA GLN A 579 -24.97 6.92 -19.44
C GLN A 579 -24.62 6.35 -18.06
N ALA A 580 -25.65 6.00 -17.28
CA ALA A 580 -25.47 5.46 -15.94
C ALA A 580 -24.80 4.08 -15.94
N THR A 581 -23.84 3.92 -15.03
CA THR A 581 -23.12 2.67 -14.75
C THR A 581 -23.78 1.86 -13.64
N LYS A 582 -23.62 0.54 -13.69
CA LYS A 582 -24.04 -0.37 -12.62
C LYS A 582 -22.98 -1.46 -12.36
N VAL A 583 -22.91 -1.95 -11.13
CA VAL A 583 -22.14 -3.17 -10.81
C VAL A 583 -22.82 -4.37 -11.48
N PRO A 584 -22.15 -5.16 -12.34
CA PRO A 584 -22.82 -6.19 -13.14
C PRO A 584 -23.47 -7.33 -12.34
N LEU A 585 -22.94 -7.66 -11.15
CA LEU A 585 -23.43 -8.77 -10.32
C LEU A 585 -24.62 -8.38 -9.44
N SER A 586 -24.53 -7.28 -8.69
CA SER A 586 -25.62 -6.83 -7.81
C SER A 586 -26.69 -6.02 -8.56
N GLY A 587 -26.40 -5.53 -9.76
CA GLY A 587 -27.27 -4.62 -10.51
C GLY A 587 -27.35 -3.20 -9.94
N GLN A 588 -26.66 -2.92 -8.84
CA GLN A 588 -26.62 -1.63 -8.15
C GLN A 588 -26.12 -0.53 -9.09
N GLN A 589 -26.91 0.55 -9.21
CA GLN A 589 -26.51 1.76 -9.94
C GLN A 589 -25.37 2.48 -9.21
N VAL A 590 -24.37 2.94 -9.96
CA VAL A 590 -23.17 3.60 -9.44
C VAL A 590 -23.08 5.00 -10.04
N PRO A 591 -23.14 6.08 -9.21
CA PRO A 591 -22.92 7.45 -9.67
C PRO A 591 -21.57 7.59 -10.38
N THR A 592 -21.55 8.29 -11.51
CA THR A 592 -20.31 8.60 -12.22
C THR A 592 -19.53 9.65 -11.45
N GLN A 593 -18.35 9.29 -10.98
CA GLN A 593 -17.53 10.10 -10.09
C GLN A 593 -16.06 9.70 -10.21
N PRO A 594 -15.10 10.62 -10.03
CA PRO A 594 -13.69 10.29 -10.06
C PRO A 594 -13.27 9.56 -8.76
N PRO A 595 -12.19 8.76 -8.78
CA PRO A 595 -11.75 7.93 -7.65
C PRO A 595 -11.64 8.68 -6.30
N GLY A 596 -12.51 8.34 -5.35
CA GLY A 596 -12.57 9.00 -4.04
C GLY A 596 -12.97 10.49 -4.06
N GLY A 597 -13.51 10.99 -5.17
CA GLY A 597 -14.10 12.33 -5.31
C GLY A 597 -15.61 12.34 -5.01
N GLN A 598 -16.34 13.24 -5.68
CA GLN A 598 -17.80 13.34 -5.65
C GLN A 598 -18.34 13.40 -7.09
N PRO A 599 -19.60 13.01 -7.35
CA PRO A 599 -20.19 13.08 -8.69
C PRO A 599 -20.19 14.51 -9.25
N PRO A 600 -19.60 14.78 -10.44
CA PRO A 600 -19.61 16.11 -11.03
C PRO A 600 -21.01 16.63 -11.32
N ALA A 601 -21.21 17.93 -11.13
CA ALA A 601 -22.43 18.60 -11.57
C ALA A 601 -22.53 18.60 -13.11
N GLY A 602 -23.76 18.53 -13.63
CA GLY A 602 -24.02 18.71 -15.07
C GLY A 602 -23.63 17.54 -15.98
N LEU A 603 -23.31 16.34 -15.48
CA LEU A 603 -22.96 15.15 -16.29
C LEU A 603 -23.95 14.85 -17.44
N ALA A 604 -25.25 15.12 -17.24
CA ALA A 604 -26.28 14.94 -18.27
C ALA A 604 -26.16 15.92 -19.46
N GLN A 605 -25.28 16.92 -19.40
CA GLN A 605 -25.09 17.96 -20.41
C GLN A 605 -23.77 17.75 -21.17
N GLY A 606 -23.79 16.83 -22.14
CA GLY A 606 -22.69 16.62 -23.10
C GLY A 606 -21.80 15.42 -22.80
N ASP A 607 -20.49 15.57 -23.08
CA ASP A 607 -19.49 14.50 -22.99
C ASP A 607 -18.90 14.44 -21.57
N PRO A 608 -19.21 13.40 -20.76
CA PRO A 608 -18.78 13.34 -19.36
C PRO A 608 -17.25 13.27 -19.19
N ARG A 609 -16.51 12.89 -20.24
CA ARG A 609 -15.04 12.85 -20.24
C ARG A 609 -14.41 14.23 -20.06
N ILE A 610 -15.15 15.30 -20.32
CA ILE A 610 -14.71 16.68 -20.06
C ILE A 610 -14.57 16.89 -18.55
N GLN A 611 -15.60 16.57 -17.75
CA GLN A 611 -15.56 16.70 -16.30
C GLN A 611 -14.51 15.80 -15.64
N LEU A 612 -14.21 14.64 -16.22
CA LEU A 612 -13.07 13.81 -15.79
C LEU A 612 -11.74 14.52 -16.08
N ALA A 613 -11.55 15.01 -17.31
CA ALA A 613 -10.31 15.65 -17.76
C ALA A 613 -10.09 17.08 -17.21
N ASP A 614 -11.09 17.67 -16.56
CA ASP A 614 -11.00 18.91 -15.77
C ASP A 614 -10.79 18.64 -14.26
N TRP A 615 -10.85 17.37 -13.82
CA TRP A 615 -10.51 16.92 -12.46
C TRP A 615 -9.10 16.29 -12.36
N MET A 616 -8.60 15.75 -13.47
CA MET A 616 -7.28 15.11 -13.60
C MET A 616 -6.11 16.10 -13.63
#